data_AF-R5K658-F1
#
_entry.id   AF-R5K658-F1
#
_cell.length_a   1.000
_cell.length_b   1.000
_cell.length_c   1.000
_cell.angle_alpha   90.00
_cell.angle_beta   90.00
_cell.angle_gamma   90.00
#
_symmetry.space_group_name_H-M   'P 1'
#
loop_
_entity.id
_entity.type
_entity.pdbx_description
1 polymer ?
#
loop_
_entity_poly.entity_id
_entity_poly.type
_entity_poly.pdbx_seq_one_letter_code
_entity_poly.pdbx_strand_id
1 'polypeptide(L)' 'MKDKQEIINIIEKLKEKLCGIRLLFECLSTASINGMDSQSVGFSIRCFLVLLNDMENDIMIIKEYLLQKQTVL' A
#
# COMPACT_ATOMS: atom_id res chain seq x y z
N MET A 1 21.29 9.99 1.45
CA MET A 1 20.39 10.40 0.36
C MET A 1 19.87 9.14 -0.31
N LYS A 2 18.56 9.04 -0.56
CA LYS A 2 18.01 7.90 -1.31
C LYS A 2 18.34 8.06 -2.80
N ASP A 3 18.88 7.01 -3.40
CA ASP A 3 19.25 6.99 -4.83
C ASP A 3 17.99 6.78 -5.70
N LYS A 4 18.01 7.24 -6.94
CA LYS A 4 16.96 7.03 -7.96
C LYS A 4 16.54 5.57 -8.03
N GLN A 5 17.49 4.63 -7.94
CA GLN A 5 17.19 3.20 -7.97
C GLN A 5 16.37 2.74 -6.74
N GLU A 6 16.64 3.32 -5.57
CA GLU A 6 15.88 3.03 -4.35
C GLU A 6 14.42 3.49 -4.49
N ILE A 7 14.19 4.64 -5.12
CA ILE A 7 12.84 5.17 -5.39
C ILE A 7 12.09 4.32 -6.41
N ILE A 8 12.75 3.87 -7.49
CA ILE A 8 12.16 2.94 -8.46
C ILE A 8 11.73 1.65 -7.75
N ASN A 9 12.57 1.12 -6.86
CA ASN A 9 12.24 -0.08 -6.09
C ASN A 9 11.03 0.15 -5.16
N ILE A 10 10.90 1.33 -4.55
CA ILE A 10 9.73 1.67 -3.72
C ILE A 10 8.46 1.74 -4.58
N ILE A 11 8.53 2.32 -5.78
CA ILE A 11 7.40 2.39 -6.70
C ILE A 11 6.92 1.00 -7.12
N GLU A 12 7.85 0.09 -7.45
CA GLU A 12 7.48 -1.30 -7.79
C GLU A 12 6.86 -2.04 -6.60
N LYS A 13 7.40 -1.88 -5.39
CA LYS A 13 6.79 -2.42 -4.16
C LYS A 13 5.38 -1.86 -3.93
N LEU A 14 5.15 -0.59 -4.24
CA LEU A 14 3.84 0.03 -4.10
C LEU A 14 2.82 -0.59 -5.06
N LYS A 15 3.23 -0.93 -6.30
CA LYS A 15 2.37 -1.67 -7.24
C LYS A 15 2.02 -3.07 -6.73
N GLU A 16 2.99 -3.79 -6.16
CA GLU A 16 2.75 -5.11 -5.56
C GLU A 16 1.75 -5.03 -4.40
N LYS A 17 1.92 -4.05 -3.50
CA LYS A 17 0.98 -3.78 -2.40
C LYS A 17 -0.43 -3.49 -2.90
N LEU A 18 -0.56 -2.64 -3.94
CA LEU A 18 -1.86 -2.35 -4.59
C LEU A 18 -2.51 -3.60 -5.17
N CYS A 19 -1.73 -4.47 -5.81
CA CYS A 19 -2.22 -5.75 -6.32
C CYS A 19 -2.71 -6.65 -5.18
N GLY A 20 -1.94 -6.75 -4.09
CA GLY A 20 -2.30 -7.51 -2.90
C GLY A 20 -3.60 -7.00 -2.24
N ILE A 21 -3.78 -5.68 -2.18
CA ILE A 21 -5.04 -5.06 -1.71
C ILE A 21 -6.21 -5.47 -2.61
N ARG A 22 -6.05 -5.43 -3.93
CA ARG A 22 -7.12 -5.82 -4.86
C ARG A 22 -7.56 -7.26 -4.63
N LEU A 23 -6.61 -8.18 -4.53
CA LEU A 23 -6.88 -9.60 -4.24
C LEU A 23 -7.57 -9.78 -2.88
N LEU A 24 -7.12 -9.05 -1.85
CA LEU A 24 -7.76 -9.07 -0.54
C LEU A 24 -9.24 -8.67 -0.64
N PHE A 25 -9.56 -7.61 -1.37
CA PHE A 25 -10.95 -7.19 -1.59
C PHE A 25 -11.79 -8.23 -2.34
N GLU A 26 -11.23 -8.85 -3.38
CA GLU A 26 -11.90 -9.92 -4.13
C GLU A 26 -12.23 -11.12 -3.21
N CYS A 27 -11.28 -11.53 -2.37
CA CYS A 27 -11.47 -12.59 -1.38
C CYS A 27 -12.52 -12.21 -0.33
N LEU A 28 -12.47 -10.99 0.20
CA LEU A 28 -13.43 -10.51 1.20
C LEU A 28 -14.84 -10.36 0.64
N SER A 29 -14.97 -9.92 -0.60
CA SER A 29 -16.26 -9.84 -1.29
C SER A 29 -16.89 -11.24 -1.39
N THR A 30 -16.10 -12.24 -1.79
CA THR A 30 -16.56 -13.63 -1.86
C THR A 30 -16.90 -14.20 -0.48
N ALA A 31 -16.06 -13.96 0.52
CA ALA A 31 -16.28 -14.44 1.89
C ALA A 31 -17.51 -13.78 2.54
N SER A 32 -17.74 -12.48 2.29
CA SER A 32 -18.92 -11.75 2.78
C SER A 32 -20.22 -12.35 2.25
N ILE A 33 -20.28 -12.68 0.95
CA ILE A 33 -21.43 -13.38 0.33
C ILE A 33 -21.71 -14.72 1.02
N ASN A 34 -20.66 -15.41 1.47
CA ASN A 34 -20.75 -16.71 2.15
C ASN A 34 -20.98 -16.61 3.67
N GLY A 35 -21.23 -15.41 4.21
CA GLY A 35 -21.55 -15.22 5.63
C GLY A 35 -20.33 -15.17 6.55
N MET A 36 -19.33 -14.36 6.20
CA MET A 36 -18.14 -14.13 7.03
C MET A 36 -18.51 -13.58 8.42
N ASP A 37 -17.91 -14.12 9.48
CA ASP A 37 -18.13 -13.67 10.85
C ASP A 37 -17.49 -12.29 11.12
N SER A 38 -18.01 -11.58 12.12
CA SER A 38 -17.59 -10.21 12.44
C SER A 38 -16.14 -10.09 12.91
N GLN A 39 -15.56 -11.15 13.50
CA GLN A 39 -14.16 -11.17 13.92
C GLN A 39 -13.24 -11.23 12.69
N SER A 40 -13.57 -12.09 11.73
CA SER A 40 -12.88 -12.16 10.43
C SER A 40 -12.97 -10.83 9.69
N VAL A 41 -14.14 -10.17 9.66
CA VAL A 41 -14.28 -8.81 9.09
C VAL A 41 -13.35 -7.82 9.78
N GLY A 42 -13.35 -7.80 11.11
CA GLY A 42 -12.51 -6.89 11.89
C GLY A 42 -11.01 -7.16 11.73
N PHE A 43 -10.59 -8.40 11.49
CA PHE A 43 -9.21 -8.72 11.17
C PHE A 43 -8.81 -8.19 9.79
N SER A 44 -9.64 -8.42 8.78
CA SER A 44 -9.38 -7.98 7.41
C SER A 44 -9.31 -6.46 7.27
N ILE A 45 -10.18 -5.72 7.96
CA ILE A 45 -10.12 -4.25 8.01
C ILE A 45 -8.80 -3.79 8.63
N ARG A 46 -8.32 -4.43 9.70
CA ARG A 46 -7.03 -4.09 10.32
C ARG A 46 -5.85 -4.37 9.38
N CYS A 47 -5.84 -5.51 8.69
CA CYS A 47 -4.82 -5.79 7.67
C CYS A 47 -4.83 -4.73 6.56
N PHE A 48 -6.01 -4.32 6.11
CA PHE A 48 -6.15 -3.27 5.09
C PHE A 48 -5.60 -1.92 5.57
N LEU A 49 -5.89 -1.51 6.80
CA LEU A 49 -5.36 -0.26 7.39
C LEU A 49 -3.83 -0.27 7.48
N VAL A 50 -3.21 -1.40 7.84
CA VAL A 50 -1.74 -1.51 7.87
C VAL A 50 -1.16 -1.33 6.46
N LEU A 51 -1.74 -1.98 5.45
CA LEU A 51 -1.29 -1.85 4.06
C LEU A 51 -1.45 -0.42 3.53
N LEU A 52 -2.55 0.26 3.90
CA LEU A 52 -2.76 1.67 3.54
C LEU A 52 -1.70 2.59 4.16
N ASN A 53 -1.43 2.45 5.47
CA ASN A 53 -0.42 3.25 6.15
C ASN A 53 0.97 3.05 5.54
N ASP A 54 1.31 1.80 5.21
CA ASP A 54 2.57 1.47 4.54
C ASP A 54 2.69 2.12 3.16
N MET A 55 1.61 2.17 2.40
CA MET A 55 1.57 2.86 1.11
C MET A 55 1.68 4.38 1.25
N GLU A 56 1.01 4.99 2.23
CA GLU A 56 1.11 6.43 2.51
C GLU A 56 2.55 6.82 2.83
N ASN A 57 3.25 5.99 3.62
CA ASN A 57 4.67 6.20 3.92
C ASN A 57 5.55 6.10 2.66
N ASP A 58 5.33 5.09 1.81
CA ASP A 58 6.05 4.95 0.54
C ASP A 58 5.82 6.17 -0.38
N ILE A 59 4.58 6.67 -0.47
CA ILE A 59 4.24 7.89 -1.23
C ILE A 59 4.95 9.12 -0.66
N MET A 60 5.00 9.25 0.66
CA MET A 60 5.71 10.35 1.33
C MET A 60 7.20 10.35 0.98
N ILE A 61 7.84 9.18 1.01
CA ILE A 61 9.25 9.02 0.64
C ILE A 61 9.49 9.42 -0.83
N ILE A 62 8.61 9.00 -1.73
CA ILE A 62 8.69 9.38 -3.15
C ILE A 62 8.55 10.90 -3.31
N LYS A 63 7.58 11.51 -2.62
CA LYS A 63 7.34 12.96 -2.63
C LYS A 63 8.57 13.74 -2.15
N GLU A 64 9.17 13.32 -1.03
CA GLU A 64 10.38 13.95 -0.49
C GLU A 64 11.54 13.92 -1.48
N TYR A 65 11.76 12.77 -2.14
CA TYR A 65 12.78 12.64 -3.17
C TYR A 65 12.55 13.61 -4.35
N LEU A 66 11.31 13.74 -4.82
CA LEU A 66 10.97 14.64 -5.92
C LEU A 66 11.19 16.11 -5.55
N LEU A 67 10.81 16.52 -4.34
CA LEU A 67 11.02 17.89 -3.84
C LEU A 67 12.51 18.24 -3.70
N GLN A 68 13.32 17.28 -3.22
CA GLN A 68 14.78 17.45 -3.14
C GLN A 68 15.42 17.61 -4.52
N LYS A 69 14.87 17.01 -5.58
CA LYS A 69 15.38 17.19 -6.95
C LYS A 69 14.99 18.53 -7.57
N GLN A 70 13.87 19.14 -7.16
CA GLN A 70 13.47 20.48 -7.61
C GLN A 70 14.30 21.60 -6.99
N THR A 71 14.82 21.40 -5.78
CA THR A 71 15.58 22.41 -5.01
C THR A 71 17.06 22.51 -5.42
N VAL A 72 17.52 21.67 -6.35
CA VAL A 72 18.91 21.66 -6.86
C VAL A 72 19.02 22.35 -8.25
N LEU A 73 17.96 23.05 -8.67
CA LEU A 73 17.94 23.96 -9.84
C LEU A 73 18.06 25.40 -9.37
#